data_AF-J3EWM8-F1
#
_entry.id   AF-J3EWM8-F1
#
_cell.length_a   1.000
_cell.length_b   1.000
_cell.length_c   1.000
_cell.angle_alpha   90.00
_cell.angle_beta   90.00
_cell.angle_gamma   90.00
#
_symmetry.space_group_name_H-M   'P 1'
#
loop_
_entity.id
_entity.type
_entity.pdbx_description
1 polymer ?
#
loop_
_entity_poly.entity_id
_entity_poly.type
_entity_poly.pdbx_seq_one_letter_code
_entity_poly.pdbx_strand_id
1 'polypeptide(L)'
;MIRLLDDRHGLLTAKGSPPTVTDATGFIMPTTLPLGMADLNRIAKRIHNISPKPLRLTLDDGSTAVYHLSSTEWFQTEFQGQGTREGDDADYRFTTTADESAVIVGRKGPNDDGWAMIGEVVEVERVEA
;
A
#
# COMPACT_ATOMS: atom_id res chain seq x y z
N MET A 1 67.46 -4.03 2.35
CA MET A 1 67.94 -4.21 0.96
C MET A 1 66.98 -5.22 0.35
N ILE A 2 66.03 -4.92 -0.54
CA ILE A 2 66.03 -4.15 -1.79
C ILE A 2 64.64 -3.50 -1.95
N ARG A 3 64.56 -2.30 -2.55
CA ARG A 3 63.32 -1.64 -3.01
C ARG A 3 62.90 -2.20 -4.37
N LEU A 4 61.60 -2.43 -4.58
CA LEU A 4 60.96 -2.31 -5.89
C LEU A 4 59.52 -1.79 -5.76
N LEU A 5 59.31 -0.64 -6.41
CA LEU A 5 58.13 0.13 -6.83
C LEU A 5 56.74 -0.49 -6.61
N ASP A 6 55.84 0.20 -5.90
CA ASP A 6 54.98 1.32 -6.34
C ASP A 6 53.64 0.80 -6.90
N ASP A 7 52.56 1.00 -6.15
CA ASP A 7 51.32 1.55 -6.71
C ASP A 7 50.31 1.80 -5.57
N ARG A 8 50.16 3.08 -5.24
CA ARG A 8 48.90 3.76 -4.89
C ARG A 8 48.17 3.35 -3.60
N HIS A 9 48.71 3.83 -2.48
CA HIS A 9 47.87 4.49 -1.48
C HIS A 9 47.37 5.83 -2.04
N GLY A 10 46.26 5.78 -2.79
CA GLY A 10 45.52 6.95 -3.25
C GLY A 10 44.18 7.00 -2.54
N LEU A 11 44.08 7.84 -1.53
CA LEU A 11 42.85 8.29 -0.89
C LEU A 11 41.89 8.81 -1.98
N LEU A 12 40.97 7.96 -2.45
CA LEU A 12 39.95 8.34 -3.42
C LEU A 12 38.81 9.07 -2.71
N THR A 13 38.98 10.39 -2.60
CA THR A 13 37.85 11.31 -2.72
C THR A 13 37.27 11.13 -4.14
N ALA A 14 36.34 10.21 -4.30
CA ALA A 14 35.53 10.09 -5.50
C ALA A 14 34.12 10.59 -5.19
N LYS A 15 33.87 11.86 -5.50
CA LYS A 15 32.52 12.32 -5.86
C LYS A 15 32.10 11.56 -7.13
N GLY A 16 31.48 10.40 -6.98
CA GLY A 16 30.85 9.68 -8.07
C GLY A 16 29.35 9.96 -8.07
N SER A 17 28.88 10.75 -9.04
CA SER A 17 27.46 10.87 -9.37
C SER A 17 26.85 9.49 -9.67
N PRO A 18 25.55 9.28 -9.41
CA PRO A 18 24.89 8.03 -9.76
C PRO A 18 24.98 7.76 -11.28
N PRO A 19 25.04 6.49 -11.73
CA PRO A 19 25.12 6.16 -13.15
C PRO A 19 23.85 6.60 -13.88
N THR A 20 24.00 7.44 -14.90
CA THR A 20 22.93 7.80 -15.83
C THR A 20 22.81 6.70 -16.90
N VAL A 21 21.72 5.95 -16.90
CA VAL A 21 21.39 5.05 -18.02
C VAL A 21 20.75 5.91 -19.12
N THR A 22 21.39 5.93 -20.27
CA THR A 22 20.95 6.69 -21.46
C THR A 22 20.55 5.68 -22.54
N ASP A 23 19.42 5.87 -23.22
CA ASP A 23 19.07 5.05 -24.38
C ASP A 23 19.92 5.42 -25.62
N ALA A 24 19.72 4.69 -26.72
CA ALA A 24 20.46 4.88 -27.98
C ALA A 24 20.23 6.24 -28.67
N THR A 25 19.34 7.09 -28.15
CA THR A 25 18.99 8.42 -28.64
C THR A 25 19.42 9.57 -27.72
N GLY A 26 20.15 9.28 -26.63
CA GLY A 26 20.73 10.34 -25.80
C GLY A 26 19.75 11.04 -24.86
N PHE A 27 18.53 10.51 -24.70
CA PHE A 27 17.54 11.08 -23.79
C PHE A 27 17.77 10.55 -22.37
N ILE A 28 17.91 11.46 -21.40
CA ILE A 28 17.90 11.09 -19.99
C ILE A 28 16.47 10.70 -19.64
N MET A 29 16.23 9.39 -19.53
CA MET A 29 15.02 8.91 -18.89
C MET A 29 15.08 9.35 -17.43
N PRO A 30 14.05 10.05 -16.88
CA PRO A 30 13.93 10.11 -15.44
C PRO A 30 13.75 8.66 -14.99
N THR A 31 14.82 8.09 -14.45
CA THR A 31 14.76 6.87 -13.66
C THR A 31 13.95 7.23 -12.42
N THR A 32 12.63 7.20 -12.53
CA THR A 32 11.74 7.11 -11.39
C THR A 32 11.89 5.68 -10.87
N LEU A 33 13.03 5.41 -10.22
CA LEU A 33 13.11 4.36 -9.23
C LEU A 33 12.46 4.95 -7.98
N PRO A 34 11.28 4.50 -7.53
CA PRO A 34 10.88 4.73 -6.16
C PRO A 34 11.74 3.83 -5.26
N LEU A 35 13.00 4.23 -5.03
CA LEU A 35 13.80 3.77 -3.89
C LEU A 35 13.58 4.76 -2.74
N GLY A 36 12.35 4.78 -2.22
CA GLY A 36 11.99 5.62 -1.09
C GLY A 36 10.57 5.31 -0.65
N MET A 37 10.41 4.70 0.53
CA MET A 37 9.17 4.28 1.22
C MET A 37 8.07 3.81 0.26
N ALA A 38 7.87 2.49 0.16
CA ALA A 38 6.74 1.93 -0.59
C ALA A 38 5.47 2.76 -0.35
N ASP A 39 4.94 3.33 -1.44
CA ASP A 39 3.81 4.25 -1.37
C ASP A 39 2.58 3.46 -0.93
N LEU A 40 2.32 3.49 0.38
CA LEU A 40 1.16 2.82 0.96
C LEU A 40 -0.12 3.33 0.28
N ASN A 41 -1.01 2.40 -0.03
CA ASN A 41 -2.29 2.70 -0.67
C ASN A 41 -3.05 3.82 0.08
N ARG A 42 -3.42 4.88 -0.63
CA ARG A 42 -4.05 6.07 -0.03
C ARG A 42 -5.39 5.76 0.65
N ILE A 43 -6.20 4.88 0.06
CA ILE A 43 -7.48 4.45 0.61
C ILE A 43 -7.25 3.67 1.90
N ALA A 44 -6.36 2.68 1.88
CA ALA A 44 -5.98 1.90 3.06
C ALA A 44 -5.47 2.77 4.22
N LYS A 45 -4.56 3.72 3.94
CA LYS A 45 -4.08 4.70 4.94
C LYS A 45 -5.23 5.48 5.55
N ARG A 46 -6.20 5.91 4.74
CA ARG A 46 -7.34 6.68 5.22
C ARG A 46 -8.25 5.85 6.12
N ILE A 47 -8.53 4.60 5.74
CA ILE A 47 -9.28 3.65 6.57
C ILE A 47 -8.59 3.45 7.93
N HIS A 48 -7.29 3.15 7.91
CA HIS A 48 -6.47 2.95 9.11
C HIS A 48 -6.51 4.16 10.04
N ASN A 49 -6.37 5.37 9.49
CA ASN A 49 -6.33 6.61 10.28
C ASN A 49 -7.70 7.02 10.86
N ILE A 50 -8.81 6.60 10.26
CA ILE A 50 -10.16 6.88 10.77
C ILE A 50 -10.57 5.87 11.85
N SER A 51 -10.17 4.62 11.68
CA SER A 51 -10.44 3.52 12.61
C SER A 51 -9.88 3.83 14.02
N PRO A 52 -10.56 3.43 15.10
CA PRO A 52 -11.74 2.55 15.18
C PRO A 52 -13.08 3.29 15.03
N LYS A 53 -13.08 4.56 14.59
CA LYS A 53 -14.32 5.32 14.46
C LYS A 53 -15.08 4.87 13.19
N PRO A 54 -16.42 4.95 13.17
CA PRO A 54 -17.21 4.49 12.03
C PRO A 54 -16.83 5.27 10.77
N LEU A 55 -16.85 4.56 9.64
CA LEU A 55 -16.45 5.10 8.35
C LEU A 55 -17.44 4.64 7.28
N ARG A 56 -17.74 5.53 6.34
CA ARG A 56 -18.58 5.25 5.19
C ARG A 56 -17.68 4.90 4.02
N LEU A 57 -17.92 3.74 3.41
CA LEU A 57 -17.21 3.28 2.22
C LEU A 57 -18.14 3.28 1.03
N THR A 58 -17.62 3.71 -0.11
CA THR A 58 -18.24 3.50 -1.42
C THR A 58 -17.44 2.44 -2.17
N LEU A 59 -18.14 1.45 -2.72
CA LEU A 59 -17.54 0.41 -3.55
C LEU A 59 -17.61 0.78 -5.05
N ASP A 60 -16.86 0.05 -5.86
CA ASP A 60 -16.76 0.20 -7.31
C ASP A 60 -18.08 -0.02 -8.05
N ASP A 61 -19.01 -0.79 -7.48
CA ASP A 61 -20.39 -0.91 -7.98
C ASP A 61 -21.29 0.31 -7.67
N GLY A 62 -20.74 1.30 -6.96
CA GLY A 62 -21.43 2.52 -6.53
C GLY A 62 -22.25 2.35 -5.24
N SER A 63 -22.25 1.17 -4.61
CA SER A 63 -22.89 0.95 -3.32
C SER A 63 -22.13 1.65 -2.20
N THR A 64 -22.85 2.15 -1.20
CA THR A 64 -22.27 2.87 -0.07
C THR A 64 -22.85 2.35 1.24
N ALA A 65 -21.99 2.11 2.24
CA ALA A 65 -22.42 1.66 3.56
C ALA A 65 -21.47 2.11 4.68
N VAL A 66 -21.95 2.08 5.92
CA VAL A 66 -21.16 2.38 7.12
C VAL A 66 -20.58 1.09 7.69
N TYR A 67 -19.28 1.12 7.96
CA TYR A 67 -18.50 0.01 8.50
C TYR A 67 -17.89 0.37 9.85
N HIS A 68 -17.84 -0.64 10.72
CA HIS A 68 -17.22 -0.59 12.04
C HIS A 68 -16.06 -1.59 12.05
N LEU A 69 -14.83 -1.07 11.88
CA LEU A 69 -13.65 -1.92 11.89
C LEU A 69 -13.19 -2.18 13.32
N SER A 70 -13.13 -3.46 13.70
CA SER A 70 -12.63 -3.92 14.99
C SER A 70 -11.10 -4.03 15.01
N SER A 71 -10.48 -4.22 13.84
CA SER A 71 -9.02 -4.23 13.69
C SER A 71 -8.59 -3.65 12.35
N THR A 72 -7.41 -3.02 12.36
CA THR A 72 -6.69 -2.60 11.15
C THR A 72 -5.18 -2.71 11.41
N GLU A 73 -4.46 -3.35 10.51
CA GLU A 73 -3.03 -3.65 10.67
C GLU A 73 -2.29 -3.48 9.34
N TRP A 74 -0.98 -3.25 9.44
CA TRP A 74 -0.07 -3.20 8.29
C TRP A 74 0.99 -4.29 8.43
N PHE A 75 1.19 -5.07 7.37
CA PHE A 75 2.30 -6.02 7.24
C PHE A 75 3.20 -5.57 6.09
N GLN A 76 4.27 -4.86 6.46
CA GLN A 76 5.08 -4.08 5.51
C GLN A 76 4.20 -3.03 4.81
N THR A 77 3.71 -3.37 3.63
CA THR A 77 2.92 -2.52 2.73
C THR A 77 1.50 -3.02 2.54
N GLU A 78 1.23 -4.26 2.93
CA GLU A 78 -0.10 -4.84 2.85
C GLU A 78 -0.95 -4.33 4.02
N PHE A 79 -2.11 -3.79 3.69
CA PHE A 79 -3.12 -3.42 4.66
C PHE A 79 -4.07 -4.59 4.88
N GLN A 80 -4.42 -4.85 6.14
CA GLN A 80 -5.49 -5.75 6.51
C GLN A 80 -6.44 -5.08 7.49
N GLY A 81 -7.73 -5.36 7.38
CA GLY A 81 -8.73 -4.91 8.34
C GLY A 81 -9.88 -5.91 8.47
N GLN A 82 -10.53 -5.90 9.63
CA GLN A 82 -11.72 -6.70 9.89
C GLN A 82 -12.78 -5.87 10.60
N GLY A 83 -14.05 -6.15 10.32
CA GLY A 83 -15.16 -5.45 10.96
C GLY A 83 -16.53 -5.96 10.55
N THR A 84 -17.53 -5.14 10.84
CA THR A 84 -18.94 -5.35 10.48
C THR A 84 -19.48 -4.17 9.68
N ARG A 85 -20.66 -4.35 9.08
CA ARG A 85 -21.40 -3.32 8.34
C ARG A 85 -22.72 -3.04 9.06
N GLU A 86 -23.11 -1.77 9.17
CA GLU A 86 -24.41 -1.43 9.72
C GLU A 86 -25.55 -2.06 8.90
N GLY A 87 -26.51 -2.67 9.58
CA GLY A 87 -27.66 -3.31 8.95
C GLY A 87 -27.38 -4.65 8.27
N ASP A 88 -26.21 -5.26 8.49
CA ASP A 88 -25.88 -6.60 8.00
C ASP A 88 -25.21 -7.47 9.07
N ASP A 89 -25.71 -8.69 9.22
CA ASP A 89 -25.14 -9.69 10.12
C ASP A 89 -24.12 -10.52 9.34
N ALA A 90 -22.98 -9.91 9.02
CA ALA A 90 -21.88 -10.58 8.33
C ALA A 90 -20.54 -10.00 8.77
N ASP A 91 -19.51 -10.83 8.69
CA ASP A 91 -18.14 -10.40 8.88
C ASP A 91 -17.59 -9.82 7.59
N TYR A 92 -16.79 -8.78 7.71
CA TYR A 92 -16.12 -8.10 6.62
C TYR A 92 -14.61 -8.11 6.81
N ARG A 93 -13.89 -8.36 5.73
CA ARG A 93 -12.43 -8.26 5.66
C ARG A 93 -12.03 -7.32 4.55
N PHE A 94 -10.96 -6.57 4.82
CA PHE A 94 -10.39 -5.60 3.93
C PHE A 94 -8.93 -5.98 3.72
N THR A 95 -8.48 -5.99 2.48
CA THR A 95 -7.06 -6.17 2.18
C THR A 95 -6.69 -5.35 0.96
N THR A 96 -5.44 -4.92 0.88
CA THR A 96 -4.92 -4.45 -0.40
C THR A 96 -4.82 -5.59 -1.40
N THR A 97 -4.93 -5.29 -2.70
CA THR A 97 -4.58 -6.22 -3.77
C THR A 97 -3.09 -6.58 -3.70
N ALA A 98 -2.69 -7.66 -4.38
CA ALA A 98 -1.31 -8.14 -4.37
C ALA A 98 -0.30 -7.12 -4.94
N ASP A 99 -0.75 -6.22 -5.81
CA ASP A 99 0.03 -5.10 -6.36
C ASP A 99 -0.17 -3.78 -5.60
N GLU A 100 -0.90 -3.82 -4.47
CA GLU A 100 -1.16 -2.71 -3.56
C GLU A 100 -1.94 -1.53 -4.17
N SER A 101 -2.44 -1.69 -5.40
CA SER A 101 -3.12 -0.64 -6.15
C SER A 101 -4.53 -0.31 -5.63
N ALA A 102 -5.21 -1.29 -5.02
CA ALA A 102 -6.60 -1.20 -4.60
C ALA A 102 -6.83 -1.80 -3.21
N VAL A 103 -7.96 -1.47 -2.57
CA VAL A 103 -8.44 -2.13 -1.35
C VAL A 103 -9.71 -2.91 -1.69
N ILE A 104 -9.67 -4.23 -1.51
CA ILE A 104 -10.79 -5.12 -1.78
C ILE A 104 -11.51 -5.51 -0.50
N VAL A 105 -12.81 -5.79 -0.64
CA VAL A 105 -13.69 -6.17 0.47
C VAL A 105 -14.17 -7.61 0.28
N GLY A 106 -13.90 -8.44 1.28
CA GLY A 106 -14.50 -9.75 1.45
C GLY A 106 -15.65 -9.71 2.44
N ARG A 107 -16.73 -10.42 2.15
CA ARG A 107 -17.87 -10.64 3.05
C ARG A 107 -17.99 -12.13 3.36
N LYS A 108 -18.34 -12.45 4.61
CA LYS A 108 -18.75 -13.78 5.04
C LYS A 108 -19.99 -13.67 5.93
N GLY A 109 -21.13 -14.13 5.42
CA GLY A 109 -22.34 -14.30 6.22
C GLY A 109 -22.26 -15.47 7.19
N PRO A 110 -23.18 -15.56 8.15
CA PRO A 110 -23.16 -16.56 9.23
C PRO A 110 -23.32 -17.99 8.72
N ASN A 111 -23.95 -18.16 7.56
CA ASN A 111 -24.19 -19.45 6.92
C ASN A 111 -23.31 -19.67 5.68
N ASP A 112 -22.38 -18.75 5.39
CA ASP A 112 -21.51 -18.89 4.23
C ASP A 112 -20.33 -19.81 4.57
N ASP A 113 -20.07 -20.78 3.69
CA ASP A 113 -18.95 -21.72 3.84
C ASP A 113 -17.58 -21.04 3.72
N GLY A 114 -17.53 -19.83 3.14
CA GLY A 114 -16.29 -19.12 2.86
C GLY A 114 -16.47 -17.62 2.65
N TRP A 115 -15.37 -16.96 2.30
CA TRP A 115 -15.35 -15.54 1.98
C TRP A 115 -15.66 -15.32 0.51
N ALA A 116 -16.51 -14.35 0.22
CA ALA A 116 -16.77 -13.86 -1.13
C ALA A 116 -16.25 -12.42 -1.26
N MET A 117 -15.51 -12.12 -2.33
CA MET A 117 -15.19 -10.74 -2.67
C MET A 117 -16.47 -10.04 -3.14
N ILE A 118 -16.73 -8.84 -2.62
CA ILE A 118 -17.93 -8.06 -2.96
C ILE A 118 -17.63 -6.74 -3.69
N GLY A 119 -16.36 -6.30 -3.74
CA GLY A 119 -15.97 -5.11 -4.49
C GLY A 119 -14.66 -4.50 -4.04
N GLU A 120 -14.28 -3.42 -4.71
CA GLU A 120 -13.14 -2.54 -4.39
C GLU A 120 -13.65 -1.27 -3.71
N VAL A 121 -12.93 -0.78 -2.70
CA VAL A 121 -13.23 0.50 -2.05
C VAL A 121 -12.66 1.65 -2.87
N VAL A 122 -13.55 2.48 -3.41
CA VAL A 122 -13.16 3.64 -4.24
C VAL A 122 -13.20 4.96 -3.44
N GLU A 123 -13.96 5.01 -2.35
CA GLU A 123 -14.06 6.20 -1.50
C GLU A 123 -14.21 5.85 -0.01
N VAL A 124 -13.67 6.73 0.83
CA VAL A 124 -13.71 6.59 2.29
C VAL A 124 -14.07 7.94 2.90
N GLU A 125 -15.12 7.97 3.68
CA GLU A 125 -15.54 9.13 4.46
C GLU A 125 -15.59 8.78 5.94
N ARG A 126 -15.24 9.77 6.76
CA ARG A 126 -15.46 9.67 8.19
C ARG A 126 -16.94 9.95 8.47
N VAL A 127 -17.58 9.13 9.29
CA VAL A 127 -18.92 9.44 9.79
C VAL A 127 -18.79 10.36 11.00
N GLU A 128 -19.46 11.51 10.96
CA GLU A 128 -19.62 12.40 12.12
C GLU A 128 -20.58 11.72 13.12
N ALA A 129 -20.24 11.77 14.40
CA ALA A 129 -21.05 11.19 15.49
C ALA A 129 -22.11 12.17 15.97
#